data_AF-A0A954HIE7-F1
#
_entry.id   AF-A0A954HIE7-F1
#
_cell.length_a   1.000
_cell.length_b   1.000
_cell.length_c   1.000
_cell.angle_alpha   90.00
_cell.angle_beta   90.00
_cell.angle_gamma   90.00
#
_symmetry.space_group_name_H-M   'P 1'
#
loop_
_entity.id
_entity.type
_entity.pdbx_description
1 polymer ?
#
loop_
_entity_poly.entity_id
_entity_poly.type
_entity_poly.pdbx_seq_one_letter_code
_entity_poly.pdbx_strand_id
1 'polypeptide(L)'
;SFQPLSHPEPPLVGVDGIAPIDAFIQDKLKQNGLSPSERADRRTLIRRLYLVMLGFPPSPAEVEDFIHDDSPDAWPKLVDNVLASPHYGERWARHWLDLIRFGETHGFETNRERPNAWRYRDWVIDAFNNDLPYDDFVKQQIAGDALDAPIATGFLVAGPHDIVKSPDINLTLMQRQDELTDLLNTTGTAFLGLTVGCARCHNHKFDPITQTDFYSMQAVFSGVEHGDRALPQPERQDNELTELDIQIEKLQYLLHRFLPHSGDGKLRPAVNAVRNYEDFPPVEAKVVRFTILGTNSSQPCLDELVLLAGATQVGLREQGAIARCSSALPGYEIHKLEHIHDGKLGNSHSWISNEAGAGWVEIELPEPALIDRIIWQRDGEGRYSDRLATKYRIEVTDASGEQHVVASSDDREPYTDGKPNEPEYDFSSLPKEEAERGKALLKKLHALQEEREARSTPPMVYAGTFKQPGVSHRLFRGDPMAKREEVSPNSIEFFGGLELTNATPEQQRRIAFANWIADPENPLTARVIVNRLWQFHFGTGIVDTPSDFGHNGTPPSHPELLDWLAGDLIANNWSLKHIHRQILLSHTWQQSNRPQQQALQVDASNRLLWRFAPRRLEAEAIRDSILEA
;
A
#
# COMPACT_ATOMS: atom_id res chain seq x y z
N SER A 1 -14.38 32.96 -7.37
CA SER A 1 -13.28 31.97 -7.32
C SER A 1 -12.98 31.27 -8.64
N PHE A 2 -13.86 31.31 -9.65
CA PHE A 2 -13.65 30.57 -10.91
C PHE A 2 -12.75 31.27 -11.94
N GLN A 3 -12.37 32.52 -11.68
CA GLN A 3 -11.42 33.20 -12.55
C GLN A 3 -10.03 32.58 -12.36
N PRO A 4 -9.16 32.63 -13.39
CA PRO A 4 -7.75 32.25 -13.25
C PRO A 4 -7.11 32.87 -12.01
N LEU A 5 -6.08 32.21 -11.49
CA LEU A 5 -5.36 32.71 -10.33
C LEU A 5 -4.72 34.07 -10.66
N SER A 6 -4.99 35.08 -9.84
CA SER A 6 -4.28 36.36 -9.95
C SER A 6 -3.00 36.35 -9.12
N HIS A 7 -2.02 37.17 -9.49
CA HIS A 7 -0.76 37.34 -8.76
C HIS A 7 -0.68 38.77 -8.20
N PRO A 8 -1.50 39.12 -7.18
CA PRO A 8 -1.48 40.46 -6.63
C PRO A 8 -0.16 40.70 -5.88
N GLU A 9 0.44 41.87 -6.10
CA GLU A 9 1.58 42.31 -5.31
C GLU A 9 1.11 42.78 -3.92
N PRO A 10 1.85 42.49 -2.84
CA PRO A 10 1.53 43.00 -1.52
C PRO A 10 1.43 44.53 -1.52
N PRO A 11 0.40 45.14 -0.90
CA PRO A 11 0.27 46.59 -0.86
C PRO A 11 1.51 47.26 -0.23
N LEU A 12 1.90 48.43 -0.76
CA LEU A 12 2.99 49.23 -0.19
C LEU A 12 2.53 49.88 1.13
N VAL A 13 2.67 49.16 2.25
CA VAL A 13 2.22 49.62 3.56
C VAL A 13 3.32 50.37 4.32
N GLY A 14 3.91 51.42 3.73
CA GLY A 14 4.69 52.49 4.41
C GLY A 14 5.75 52.13 5.48
N VAL A 15 6.13 50.86 5.62
CA VAL A 15 7.05 50.32 6.64
C VAL A 15 7.81 49.19 5.97
N ASP A 16 9.13 49.34 5.85
CA ASP A 16 10.00 48.31 5.29
C ASP A 16 10.01 47.06 6.18
N GLY A 17 9.87 45.88 5.59
CA GLY A 17 9.99 44.58 6.28
C GLY A 17 8.69 43.98 6.84
N ILE A 18 7.51 44.52 6.51
CA ILE A 18 6.22 43.89 6.83
C ILE A 18 6.03 42.61 6.02
N ALA A 19 5.58 41.52 6.67
CA ALA A 19 5.25 40.27 5.99
C ALA A 19 4.08 40.48 5.02
N PRO A 20 4.08 39.88 3.81
CA PRO A 20 3.04 40.09 2.80
C PRO A 20 1.60 39.93 3.31
N ILE A 21 1.33 38.93 4.15
CA ILE A 21 0.01 38.71 4.77
C ILE A 21 -0.45 39.97 5.51
N ASP A 22 0.43 40.56 6.31
CA ASP A 22 0.11 41.73 7.11
C ASP A 22 -0.13 42.97 6.25
N ALA A 23 0.52 43.07 5.08
CA ALA A 23 0.27 44.17 4.15
C ALA A 23 -1.18 44.17 3.65
N PHE A 24 -1.70 43.02 3.21
CA PHE A 24 -3.10 42.90 2.77
C PHE A 24 -4.10 43.16 3.90
N ILE A 25 -3.85 42.62 5.09
CA ILE A 25 -4.74 42.82 6.25
C ILE A 25 -4.73 44.29 6.68
N GLN A 26 -3.57 44.92 6.80
CA GLN A 26 -3.47 46.32 7.21
C GLN A 26 -4.13 47.26 6.20
N ASP A 27 -3.99 47.00 4.90
CA ASP A 27 -4.67 47.79 3.88
C ASP A 27 -6.19 47.72 4.07
N LYS A 28 -6.73 46.51 4.27
CA LYS A 28 -8.17 46.32 4.51
C LYS A 28 -8.64 46.98 5.80
N LEU A 29 -7.85 46.90 6.88
CA LEU A 29 -8.15 47.58 8.13
C LEU A 29 -8.18 49.10 7.97
N LYS A 30 -7.19 49.68 7.28
CA LYS A 30 -7.12 51.13 7.01
C LYS A 30 -8.32 51.62 6.20
N GLN A 31 -8.73 50.89 5.17
CA GLN A 31 -9.94 51.20 4.38
C GLN A 31 -11.21 51.28 5.25
N ASN A 32 -11.24 50.58 6.38
CA ASN A 32 -12.38 50.52 7.30
C ASN A 32 -12.17 51.37 8.58
N GLY A 33 -11.11 52.19 8.63
CA GLY A 33 -10.81 53.03 9.79
C GLY A 33 -10.44 52.24 11.05
N LEU A 34 -9.91 51.03 10.87
CA LEU A 34 -9.46 50.12 11.93
C LEU A 34 -7.93 50.07 12.01
N SER A 35 -7.44 49.53 13.13
CA SER A 35 -6.03 49.26 13.35
C SER A 35 -5.88 47.87 13.98
N PRO A 36 -4.77 47.17 13.73
CA PRO A 36 -4.53 45.88 14.35
C PRO A 36 -4.36 46.03 15.86
N SER A 37 -4.73 44.98 16.58
CA SER A 37 -4.51 44.88 18.03
C SER A 37 -3.03 44.71 18.35
N GLU A 38 -2.65 45.07 19.57
CA GLU A 38 -1.30 44.80 20.09
C GLU A 38 -0.97 43.30 20.01
N ARG A 39 0.33 43.00 19.86
CA ARG A 39 0.85 41.64 19.93
C ARG A 39 0.47 40.99 21.26
N ALA A 40 0.08 39.72 21.24
CA ALA A 40 -0.16 38.94 22.45
C ALA A 40 1.13 38.76 23.26
N ASP A 41 0.99 38.56 24.58
CA ASP A 41 2.11 38.23 25.44
C ASP A 41 2.73 36.86 25.07
N ARG A 42 4.02 36.67 25.41
CA ARG A 42 4.78 35.47 25.03
C ARG A 42 4.12 34.17 25.50
N ARG A 43 3.56 34.15 26.70
CA ARG A 43 2.88 32.97 27.27
C ARG A 43 1.63 32.60 26.48
N THR A 44 0.84 33.61 26.09
CA THR A 44 -0.32 33.42 25.20
C THR A 44 0.10 32.89 23.83
N LEU A 45 1.19 33.41 23.24
CA LEU A 45 1.67 33.01 21.91
C LEU A 45 2.10 31.54 21.86
N ILE A 46 2.98 31.09 22.77
CA ILE A 46 3.44 29.69 22.76
C ILE A 46 2.29 28.72 23.03
N ARG A 47 1.40 29.04 23.99
CA ARG A 47 0.24 28.20 24.28
C ARG A 47 -0.69 28.08 23.08
N ARG A 48 -0.93 29.19 22.37
CA ARG A 48 -1.74 29.20 21.15
C ARG A 48 -1.08 28.37 20.04
N LEU A 49 0.22 28.52 19.85
CA LEU A 49 0.98 27.82 18.81
C LEU A 49 0.85 26.30 18.97
N TYR A 50 1.14 25.80 20.17
CA TYR A 50 1.05 24.36 20.48
C TYR A 50 -0.37 23.83 20.34
N LEU A 51 -1.38 24.52 20.90
CA LEU A 51 -2.77 24.06 20.80
C LEU A 51 -3.30 24.04 19.36
N VAL A 52 -2.93 25.02 18.54
CA VAL A 52 -3.38 25.08 17.14
C VAL A 52 -2.63 24.05 16.28
N MET A 53 -1.30 23.96 16.45
CA MET A 53 -0.44 23.19 15.55
C MET A 53 -0.21 21.75 15.95
N LEU A 54 -0.27 21.44 17.26
CA LEU A 54 0.01 20.11 17.82
C LEU A 54 -1.20 19.51 18.54
N GLY A 55 -2.15 20.35 18.98
CA GLY A 55 -3.39 19.89 19.62
C GLY A 55 -3.31 19.72 21.14
N PHE A 56 -2.15 19.91 21.75
CA PHE A 56 -1.94 19.85 23.20
C PHE A 56 -1.15 21.09 23.68
N PRO A 57 -1.18 21.44 24.98
CA PRO A 57 -0.45 22.61 25.50
C PRO A 57 1.06 22.34 25.59
N PRO A 58 1.91 23.39 25.58
CA PRO A 58 3.34 23.24 25.85
C PRO A 58 3.58 22.84 27.32
N SER A 59 4.68 22.14 27.56
CA SER A 59 5.14 21.85 28.92
C SER A 59 5.54 23.15 29.67
N PRO A 60 5.51 23.15 31.02
CA PRO A 60 5.95 24.30 31.80
C PRO A 60 7.39 24.74 31.50
N ALA A 61 8.28 23.79 31.18
CA ALA A 61 9.68 24.07 30.84
C ALA A 61 9.79 24.80 29.50
N GLU A 62 9.12 24.31 28.45
CA GLU A 62 9.11 24.97 27.13
C GLU A 62 8.53 26.39 27.20
N VAL A 63 7.51 26.61 28.05
CA VAL A 63 6.97 27.96 28.31
C VAL A 63 8.02 28.85 28.95
N GLU A 64 8.72 28.37 29.97
CA GLU A 64 9.72 29.16 30.69
C GLU A 64 10.91 29.50 29.81
N ASP A 65 11.42 28.51 29.07
CA ASP A 65 12.52 28.66 28.11
C ASP A 65 12.17 29.71 27.04
N PHE A 66 10.97 29.61 26.45
CA PHE A 66 10.54 30.58 25.46
C PHE A 66 10.29 31.97 26.04
N ILE A 67 9.79 32.11 27.28
CA ILE A 67 9.54 33.43 27.87
C ILE A 67 10.86 34.17 28.13
N HIS A 68 11.91 33.45 28.51
CA HIS A 68 13.23 34.01 28.83
C HIS A 68 14.18 34.12 27.63
N ASP A 69 13.82 33.58 26.47
CA ASP A 69 14.60 33.74 25.25
C ASP A 69 14.39 35.12 24.59
N ASP A 70 15.27 36.07 24.92
CA ASP A 70 15.26 37.42 24.36
C ASP A 70 15.91 37.53 22.97
N SER A 71 16.28 36.40 22.34
CA SER A 71 16.84 36.45 20.99
C SER A 71 15.82 37.01 19.99
N PRO A 72 16.27 37.79 18.98
CA PRO A 72 15.36 38.33 17.96
C PRO A 72 14.71 37.25 17.11
N ASP A 73 15.27 36.04 17.08
CA ASP A 73 14.79 34.88 16.34
C ASP A 73 14.08 33.82 17.21
N ALA A 74 13.80 34.12 18.49
CA ALA A 74 13.15 33.19 19.41
C ALA A 74 11.79 32.69 18.88
N TRP A 75 10.96 33.58 18.33
CA TRP A 75 9.66 33.21 17.77
C TRP A 75 9.78 32.39 16.47
N PRO A 76 10.55 32.82 15.45
CA PRO A 76 10.82 31.99 14.28
C PRO A 76 11.36 30.59 14.61
N LYS A 77 12.34 30.47 15.52
CA LYS A 77 12.88 29.18 15.95
C LYS A 77 11.80 28.29 16.56
N LEU A 78 10.95 28.85 17.42
CA LEU A 78 9.85 28.11 18.03
C LEU A 78 8.84 27.61 16.99
N VAL A 79 8.50 28.45 16.00
CA VAL A 79 7.62 28.07 14.88
C VAL A 79 8.23 26.92 14.09
N ASP A 80 9.53 27.01 13.76
CA ASP A 80 10.24 25.99 12.99
C ASP A 80 10.31 24.66 13.77
N ASN A 81 10.57 24.71 15.07
CA ASN A 81 10.55 23.53 15.95
C ASN A 81 9.16 22.87 16.01
N VAL A 82 8.09 23.66 16.11
CA VAL A 82 6.71 23.15 16.14
C VAL A 82 6.32 22.51 14.81
N LEU A 83 6.73 23.10 13.67
CA LEU A 83 6.49 22.53 12.35
C LEU A 83 7.33 21.26 12.07
N ALA A 84 8.45 21.09 12.77
CA ALA A 84 9.28 19.89 12.72
C ALA A 84 8.80 18.76 13.65
N SER A 85 7.88 19.05 14.57
CA SER A 85 7.33 18.06 15.51
C SER A 85 6.56 16.96 14.76
N PRO A 86 6.71 15.66 15.12
CA PRO A 86 5.91 14.58 14.53
C PRO A 86 4.40 14.72 14.82
N HIS A 87 4.04 15.43 15.89
CA HIS A 87 2.65 15.70 16.25
C HIS A 87 1.96 16.69 15.31
N TYR A 88 2.71 17.42 14.48
CA TYR A 88 2.15 18.22 13.40
C TYR A 88 1.34 17.34 12.45
N GLY A 89 1.92 16.24 11.96
CA GLY A 89 1.26 15.32 11.05
C GLY A 89 -0.01 14.73 11.67
N GLU A 90 0.02 14.33 12.93
CA GLU A 90 -1.14 13.82 13.66
C GLU A 90 -2.27 14.86 13.74
N ARG A 91 -1.93 16.11 14.10
CA ARG A 91 -2.89 17.20 14.23
C ARG A 91 -3.56 17.55 12.91
N TRP A 92 -2.78 17.69 11.84
CA TRP A 92 -3.27 18.11 10.53
C TRP A 92 -3.91 16.96 9.75
N ALA A 93 -3.46 15.71 9.96
CA ALA A 93 -4.11 14.52 9.42
C ALA A 93 -5.53 14.39 9.93
N ARG A 94 -5.80 14.64 11.21
CA ARG A 94 -7.17 14.60 11.75
C ARG A 94 -8.11 15.56 10.99
N HIS A 95 -7.67 16.79 10.74
CA HIS A 95 -8.46 17.76 9.96
C HIS A 95 -8.76 17.26 8.53
N TRP A 96 -7.79 16.57 7.89
CA TRP A 96 -7.99 15.95 6.59
C TRP A 96 -8.95 14.75 6.64
N LEU A 97 -8.76 13.86 7.61
CA LEU A 97 -9.54 12.64 7.78
C LEU A 97 -11.01 12.94 8.11
N ASP A 98 -11.26 13.99 8.91
CA ASP A 98 -12.61 14.51 9.18
C ASP A 98 -13.27 15.02 7.89
N LEU A 99 -12.53 15.77 7.07
CA LEU A 99 -13.01 16.34 5.80
C LEU A 99 -13.49 15.26 4.83
N ILE A 100 -12.75 14.16 4.73
CA ILE A 100 -13.06 13.05 3.83
C ILE A 100 -13.95 11.98 4.47
N ARG A 101 -14.34 12.17 5.74
CA ARG A 101 -15.21 11.27 6.51
C ARG A 101 -14.61 9.87 6.66
N PHE A 102 -13.29 9.81 6.85
CA PHE A 102 -12.57 8.56 7.05
C PHE A 102 -13.04 7.86 8.33
N GLY A 103 -13.20 6.53 8.23
CA GLY A 103 -13.44 5.67 9.37
C GLY A 103 -12.78 4.31 9.20
N GLU A 104 -12.31 3.75 10.32
CA GLU A 104 -11.77 2.38 10.41
C GLU A 104 -12.87 1.32 10.52
N THR A 105 -14.10 1.71 10.21
CA THR A 105 -15.30 0.86 10.17
C THR A 105 -16.13 1.21 8.93
N HIS A 106 -17.03 0.34 8.50
CA HIS A 106 -17.86 0.59 7.32
C HIS A 106 -18.83 1.78 7.46
N GLY A 107 -19.22 2.18 8.67
CA GLY A 107 -19.95 3.43 8.93
C GLY A 107 -21.35 3.51 8.32
N PHE A 108 -21.96 2.38 7.96
CA PHE A 108 -23.32 2.29 7.39
C PHE A 108 -24.25 1.43 8.28
N GLU A 109 -25.40 0.96 7.77
CA GLU A 109 -26.40 0.18 8.52
C GLU A 109 -25.78 -1.02 9.27
N THR A 110 -24.88 -1.75 8.62
CA THR A 110 -24.07 -2.79 9.28
C THR A 110 -22.65 -2.29 9.49
N ASN A 111 -22.33 -1.92 10.72
CA ASN A 111 -21.01 -1.40 11.04
C ASN A 111 -20.03 -2.52 11.43
N ARG A 112 -19.06 -2.81 10.57
CA ARG A 112 -17.93 -3.72 10.88
C ARG A 112 -16.60 -2.99 10.74
N GLU A 113 -15.59 -3.49 11.44
CA GLU A 113 -14.22 -2.99 11.37
C GLU A 113 -13.60 -3.21 9.99
N ARG A 114 -12.67 -2.33 9.61
CA ARG A 114 -11.81 -2.40 8.43
C ARG A 114 -10.36 -2.62 8.93
N PRO A 115 -9.90 -3.87 9.11
CA PRO A 115 -8.66 -4.17 9.83
C PRO A 115 -7.40 -3.53 9.26
N ASN A 116 -7.41 -3.15 7.98
CA ASN A 116 -6.26 -2.59 7.28
C ASN A 116 -6.44 -1.11 6.86
N ALA A 117 -7.49 -0.41 7.33
CA ALA A 117 -7.75 0.98 6.98
C ALA A 117 -6.78 1.98 7.67
N TRP A 118 -6.28 1.62 8.85
CA TRP A 118 -5.36 2.45 9.65
C TRP A 118 -4.10 2.87 8.89
N ARG A 119 -3.64 2.06 7.92
CA ARG A 119 -2.46 2.36 7.09
C ARG A 119 -2.65 3.64 6.27
N TYR A 120 -3.87 3.93 5.82
CA TYR A 120 -4.14 5.17 5.10
C TYR A 120 -4.08 6.38 6.03
N ARG A 121 -4.61 6.27 7.26
CA ARG A 121 -4.45 7.31 8.30
C ARG A 121 -2.96 7.60 8.54
N ASP A 122 -2.17 6.56 8.76
CA ASP A 122 -0.74 6.70 9.02
C ASP A 122 0.00 7.29 7.81
N TRP A 123 -0.37 6.89 6.60
CA TRP A 123 0.17 7.52 5.38
C TRP A 123 -0.15 9.01 5.28
N VAL A 124 -1.36 9.47 5.66
CA VAL A 124 -1.70 10.90 5.69
C VAL A 124 -0.86 11.64 6.73
N ILE A 125 -0.66 11.05 7.91
CA ILE A 125 0.20 11.61 8.97
C ILE A 125 1.63 11.79 8.44
N ASP A 126 2.18 10.75 7.81
CA ASP A 126 3.52 10.78 7.23
C ASP A 126 3.63 11.76 6.07
N ALA A 127 2.62 11.85 5.20
CA ALA A 127 2.59 12.79 4.08
C ALA A 127 2.70 14.24 4.58
N PHE A 128 1.96 14.60 5.64
CA PHE A 128 2.08 15.94 6.23
C PHE A 128 3.40 16.13 6.98
N ASN A 129 3.85 15.16 7.77
CA ASN A 129 5.12 15.27 8.50
C ASN A 129 6.31 15.46 7.56
N ASN A 130 6.32 14.77 6.42
CA ASN A 130 7.35 14.88 5.39
C ASN A 130 7.15 16.09 4.45
N ASP A 131 6.08 16.87 4.65
CA ASP A 131 5.70 18.01 3.80
C ASP A 131 5.62 17.61 2.32
N LEU A 132 4.97 16.47 2.04
CA LEU A 132 4.70 16.02 0.69
C LEU A 132 4.00 17.16 -0.08
N PRO A 133 4.51 17.56 -1.27
CA PRO A 133 3.89 18.59 -2.09
C PRO A 133 2.40 18.31 -2.26
N TYR A 134 1.56 19.32 -1.98
CA TYR A 134 0.11 19.09 -1.93
C TYR A 134 -0.47 18.65 -3.29
N ASP A 135 0.11 19.06 -4.41
CA ASP A 135 -0.29 18.57 -5.73
C ASP A 135 0.00 17.08 -5.89
N ASP A 136 1.14 16.58 -5.40
CA ASP A 136 1.43 15.15 -5.38
C ASP A 136 0.57 14.40 -4.36
N PHE A 137 0.27 14.99 -3.20
CA PHE A 137 -0.70 14.44 -2.24
C PHE A 137 -2.09 14.25 -2.87
N VAL A 138 -2.56 15.22 -3.66
CA VAL A 138 -3.80 15.12 -4.44
C VAL A 138 -3.70 13.98 -5.46
N LYS A 139 -2.63 13.95 -6.26
CA LYS A 139 -2.46 12.96 -7.33
C LYS A 139 -2.39 11.53 -6.77
N GLN A 140 -1.62 11.31 -5.71
CA GLN A 140 -1.46 10.01 -5.07
C GLN A 140 -2.78 9.51 -4.48
N GLN A 141 -3.64 10.37 -3.94
CA GLN A 141 -4.93 9.93 -3.41
C GLN A 141 -5.90 9.42 -4.48
N ILE A 142 -5.79 9.94 -5.71
CA ILE A 142 -6.66 9.55 -6.82
C ILE A 142 -6.06 8.40 -7.65
N ALA A 143 -4.74 8.40 -7.85
CA ALA A 143 -4.04 7.48 -8.75
C ALA A 143 -2.76 6.88 -8.14
N GLY A 144 -2.67 6.76 -6.82
CA GLY A 144 -1.48 6.32 -6.10
C GLY A 144 -0.99 4.92 -6.45
N ASP A 145 -1.86 4.02 -6.90
CA ASP A 145 -1.46 2.73 -7.45
C ASP A 145 -0.59 2.83 -8.71
N ALA A 146 -0.69 3.93 -9.45
CA ALA A 146 0.15 4.23 -10.62
C ALA A 146 1.39 5.09 -10.27
N LEU A 147 1.44 5.66 -9.07
CA LEU A 147 2.45 6.62 -8.62
C LEU A 147 3.29 6.07 -7.46
N ASP A 148 3.38 4.74 -7.34
CA ASP A 148 4.09 4.05 -6.26
C ASP A 148 3.66 4.46 -4.84
N ALA A 149 2.41 4.90 -4.69
CA ALA A 149 1.78 5.27 -3.44
C ALA A 149 0.43 4.54 -3.27
N PRO A 150 0.39 3.20 -3.34
CA PRO A 150 -0.85 2.43 -3.34
C PRO A 150 -1.72 2.63 -2.08
N ILE A 151 -1.11 3.00 -0.95
CA ILE A 151 -1.84 3.26 0.30
C ILE A 151 -2.71 4.52 0.18
N ALA A 152 -2.26 5.53 -0.56
CA ALA A 152 -2.94 6.82 -0.72
C ALA A 152 -4.34 6.69 -1.34
N THR A 153 -4.59 5.64 -2.15
CA THR A 153 -5.92 5.37 -2.73
C THR A 153 -6.95 4.91 -1.69
N GLY A 154 -6.59 4.82 -0.41
CA GLY A 154 -7.53 4.77 0.72
C GLY A 154 -8.53 5.93 0.72
N PHE A 155 -8.15 7.10 0.18
CA PHE A 155 -9.05 8.23 -0.04
C PHE A 155 -10.32 7.85 -0.81
N LEU A 156 -10.17 7.03 -1.85
CA LEU A 156 -11.27 6.64 -2.75
C LEU A 156 -12.31 5.74 -2.08
N VAL A 157 -11.98 5.18 -0.91
CA VAL A 157 -12.80 4.22 -0.15
C VAL A 157 -12.99 4.64 1.31
N ALA A 158 -12.66 5.90 1.64
CA ALA A 158 -12.68 6.41 3.00
C ALA A 158 -14.09 6.48 3.60
N GLY A 159 -15.08 6.85 2.78
CA GLY A 159 -16.47 7.05 3.17
C GLY A 159 -17.23 5.78 3.55
N PRO A 160 -18.52 5.90 3.92
CA PRO A 160 -19.36 4.77 4.29
C PRO A 160 -19.45 3.70 3.19
N HIS A 161 -19.49 2.43 3.57
CA HIS A 161 -19.59 1.31 2.63
C HIS A 161 -20.73 0.38 3.03
N ASP A 162 -21.71 0.25 2.13
CA ASP A 162 -22.82 -0.67 2.35
C ASP A 162 -22.47 -2.09 1.85
N ILE A 163 -22.17 -2.96 2.83
CA ILE A 163 -21.79 -4.35 2.60
C ILE A 163 -22.99 -5.28 2.42
N VAL A 164 -24.21 -4.81 2.68
CA VAL A 164 -25.43 -5.62 2.51
C VAL A 164 -25.90 -5.48 1.07
N LYS A 165 -25.69 -6.51 0.27
CA LYS A 165 -26.13 -6.53 -1.14
C LYS A 165 -27.51 -7.16 -1.27
N SER A 166 -28.39 -6.50 -2.02
CA SER A 166 -29.75 -7.01 -2.30
C SER A 166 -29.74 -7.91 -3.54
N PRO A 167 -30.51 -9.02 -3.57
CA PRO A 167 -30.71 -9.77 -4.81
C PRO A 167 -31.52 -8.98 -5.86
N ASP A 168 -32.22 -7.91 -5.46
CA ASP A 168 -32.86 -6.99 -6.40
C ASP A 168 -31.81 -6.13 -7.11
N ILE A 169 -31.75 -6.26 -8.43
CA ILE A 169 -30.83 -5.51 -9.28
C ILE A 169 -31.03 -4.00 -9.18
N ASN A 170 -32.25 -3.51 -8.95
CA ASN A 170 -32.53 -2.08 -8.83
C ASN A 170 -31.86 -1.51 -7.59
N LEU A 171 -31.96 -2.24 -6.47
CA LEU A 171 -31.35 -1.84 -5.20
C LEU A 171 -29.82 -1.91 -5.29
N THR A 172 -29.27 -2.94 -5.95
CA THR A 172 -27.82 -3.05 -6.17
C THR A 172 -27.28 -1.90 -7.04
N LEU A 173 -27.99 -1.54 -8.11
CA LEU A 173 -27.59 -0.44 -8.97
C LEU A 173 -27.73 0.92 -8.29
N MET A 174 -28.77 1.12 -7.46
CA MET A 174 -28.95 2.34 -6.68
C MET A 174 -27.84 2.50 -5.64
N GLN A 175 -27.53 1.43 -4.91
CA GLN A 175 -26.44 1.40 -3.94
C GLN A 175 -25.10 1.78 -4.59
N ARG A 176 -24.79 1.19 -5.75
CA ARG A 176 -23.58 1.56 -6.51
C ARG A 176 -23.59 3.02 -6.95
N GLN A 177 -24.74 3.54 -7.36
CA GLN A 177 -24.88 4.94 -7.74
C GLN A 177 -24.67 5.88 -6.54
N ASP A 178 -25.11 5.49 -5.35
CA ASP A 178 -24.90 6.24 -4.12
C ASP A 178 -23.43 6.22 -3.67
N GLU A 179 -22.75 5.06 -3.74
CA GLU A 179 -21.30 4.93 -3.50
C GLU A 179 -20.49 5.90 -4.39
N LEU A 180 -20.74 5.87 -5.70
CA LEU A 180 -20.05 6.74 -6.66
C LEU A 180 -20.37 8.23 -6.44
N THR A 181 -21.62 8.54 -6.10
CA THR A 181 -22.04 9.91 -5.79
C THR A 181 -21.32 10.42 -4.54
N ASP A 182 -21.16 9.58 -3.52
CA ASP A 182 -20.45 9.95 -2.30
C ASP A 182 -18.96 10.22 -2.55
N LEU A 183 -18.31 9.37 -3.34
CA LEU A 183 -16.92 9.58 -3.79
C LEU A 183 -16.76 10.91 -4.56
N LEU A 184 -17.67 11.21 -5.48
CA LEU A 184 -17.67 12.47 -6.24
C LEU A 184 -17.87 13.68 -5.33
N ASN A 185 -18.77 13.60 -4.36
CA ASN A 185 -19.02 14.67 -3.40
C ASN A 185 -17.79 14.93 -2.51
N THR A 186 -17.14 13.86 -2.01
CA THR A 186 -15.88 13.99 -1.26
C THR A 186 -14.82 14.67 -2.12
N THR A 187 -14.61 14.18 -3.34
CA THR A 187 -13.58 14.70 -4.26
C THR A 187 -13.82 16.16 -4.62
N GLY A 188 -15.07 16.52 -4.96
CA GLY A 188 -15.45 17.88 -5.31
C GLY A 188 -15.31 18.85 -4.13
N THR A 189 -15.76 18.47 -2.94
CA THR A 189 -15.70 19.37 -1.78
C THR A 189 -14.29 19.47 -1.17
N ALA A 190 -13.54 18.38 -1.14
CA ALA A 190 -12.21 18.34 -0.54
C ALA A 190 -11.19 19.12 -1.39
N PHE A 191 -11.14 18.84 -2.70
CA PHE A 191 -10.11 19.41 -3.57
C PHE A 191 -10.56 20.67 -4.30
N LEU A 192 -11.79 20.71 -4.81
CA LEU A 192 -12.27 21.85 -5.63
C LEU A 192 -13.12 22.84 -4.81
N GLY A 193 -13.51 22.49 -3.59
CA GLY A 193 -14.45 23.29 -2.81
C GLY A 193 -15.78 23.47 -3.53
N LEU A 194 -16.27 22.45 -4.23
CA LEU A 194 -17.51 22.49 -5.01
C LEU A 194 -18.51 21.42 -4.55
N THR A 195 -19.79 21.81 -4.47
CA THR A 195 -20.89 20.87 -4.22
C THR A 195 -21.44 20.31 -5.54
N VAL A 196 -20.85 19.21 -6.03
CA VAL A 196 -21.27 18.63 -7.32
C VAL A 196 -22.57 17.82 -7.24
N GLY A 197 -23.01 17.41 -6.05
CA GLY A 197 -24.09 16.44 -5.87
C GLY A 197 -25.45 16.82 -6.45
N CYS A 198 -25.82 18.10 -6.52
CA CYS A 198 -27.07 18.52 -7.18
C CYS A 198 -27.09 18.14 -8.67
N ALA A 199 -25.91 18.12 -9.30
CA ALA A 199 -25.75 17.78 -10.71
C ALA A 199 -26.15 16.34 -11.05
N ARG A 200 -26.30 15.45 -10.05
CA ARG A 200 -26.80 14.08 -10.24
C ARG A 200 -28.15 14.04 -10.95
N CYS A 201 -29.09 14.91 -10.56
CA CYS A 201 -30.49 14.82 -11.00
C CYS A 201 -30.86 15.86 -12.08
N HIS A 202 -30.19 17.00 -12.08
CA HIS A 202 -30.39 18.12 -13.00
C HIS A 202 -29.12 18.98 -13.02
N ASN A 203 -28.91 19.86 -14.01
CA ASN A 203 -27.77 20.78 -13.98
C ASN A 203 -27.71 21.54 -12.65
N HIS A 204 -26.50 21.77 -12.12
CA HIS A 204 -26.33 22.50 -10.87
C HIS A 204 -27.05 23.85 -10.94
N LYS A 205 -27.72 24.23 -9.85
CA LYS A 205 -28.66 25.35 -9.87
C LYS A 205 -27.98 26.71 -10.09
N PHE A 206 -26.74 26.85 -9.63
CA PHE A 206 -26.04 28.14 -9.58
C PHE A 206 -24.64 28.12 -10.20
N ASP A 207 -24.04 26.94 -10.30
CA ASP A 207 -22.67 26.79 -10.79
C ASP A 207 -22.70 26.17 -12.18
N PRO A 208 -21.69 26.45 -13.02
CA PRO A 208 -21.62 25.96 -14.40
C PRO A 208 -21.22 24.48 -14.44
N ILE A 209 -21.93 23.64 -13.70
CA ILE A 209 -21.74 22.19 -13.61
C ILE A 209 -23.00 21.56 -14.18
N THR A 210 -22.89 21.00 -15.38
CA THR A 210 -23.99 20.31 -16.04
C THR A 210 -24.18 18.93 -15.44
N GLN A 211 -25.36 18.34 -15.66
CA GLN A 211 -25.58 16.94 -15.34
C GLN A 211 -24.60 16.04 -16.12
N THR A 212 -24.24 16.41 -17.34
CA THR A 212 -23.24 15.68 -18.14
C THR A 212 -21.87 15.69 -17.45
N ASP A 213 -21.41 16.84 -16.93
CA ASP A 213 -20.15 16.94 -16.19
C ASP A 213 -20.13 15.96 -15.00
N PHE A 214 -21.22 15.89 -14.23
CA PHE A 214 -21.34 14.95 -13.11
C PHE A 214 -21.14 13.49 -13.54
N TYR A 215 -21.84 13.04 -14.59
CA TYR A 215 -21.70 11.65 -15.04
C TYR A 215 -20.38 11.38 -15.76
N SER A 216 -19.78 12.39 -16.38
CA SER A 216 -18.44 12.29 -16.96
C SER A 216 -17.36 12.15 -15.88
N MET A 217 -17.45 12.92 -14.79
CA MET A 217 -16.60 12.74 -13.61
C MET A 217 -16.84 11.36 -12.99
N GLN A 218 -18.10 10.93 -12.87
CA GLN A 218 -18.43 9.59 -12.36
C GLN A 218 -17.77 8.49 -13.20
N ALA A 219 -17.75 8.65 -14.53
CA ALA A 219 -17.15 7.70 -15.46
C ALA A 219 -15.62 7.53 -15.28
N VAL A 220 -14.94 8.49 -14.63
CA VAL A 220 -13.53 8.35 -14.20
C VAL A 220 -13.42 7.31 -13.08
N PHE A 221 -14.33 7.36 -12.10
CA PHE A 221 -14.29 6.53 -10.89
C PHE A 221 -15.16 5.26 -10.94
N SER A 222 -15.90 5.03 -12.02
CA SER A 222 -16.82 3.90 -12.17
C SER A 222 -16.18 2.52 -11.92
N GLY A 223 -14.85 2.41 -12.07
CA GLY A 223 -14.07 1.18 -11.82
C GLY A 223 -13.56 0.99 -10.40
N VAL A 224 -13.74 1.96 -9.50
CA VAL A 224 -13.26 1.92 -8.11
C VAL A 224 -14.16 1.03 -7.26
N GLU A 225 -13.58 0.07 -6.54
CA GLU A 225 -14.25 -0.80 -5.60
C GLU A 225 -13.56 -0.76 -4.23
N HIS A 226 -14.33 -1.09 -3.19
CA HIS A 226 -13.81 -1.26 -1.84
C HIS A 226 -13.16 -2.63 -1.69
N GLY A 227 -11.95 -2.71 -1.11
CA GLY A 227 -11.34 -3.99 -0.82
C GLY A 227 -10.03 -3.91 -0.04
N ASP A 228 -9.67 -5.03 0.57
CA ASP A 228 -8.31 -5.26 1.06
C ASP A 228 -7.45 -5.77 -0.10
N ARG A 229 -6.26 -5.19 -0.27
CA ARG A 229 -5.27 -5.65 -1.23
C ARG A 229 -3.89 -5.78 -0.61
N ALA A 230 -3.12 -6.74 -1.10
CA ALA A 230 -1.73 -6.92 -0.74
C ALA A 230 -0.91 -5.73 -1.27
N LEU A 231 -0.06 -5.17 -0.42
CA LEU A 231 0.94 -4.22 -0.84
C LEU A 231 2.06 -4.97 -1.60
N PRO A 232 2.64 -4.36 -2.64
CA PRO A 232 3.82 -4.90 -3.29
C PRO A 232 4.93 -5.14 -2.27
N GLN A 233 5.64 -6.27 -2.37
CA GLN A 233 6.81 -6.50 -1.54
C GLN A 233 8.01 -5.72 -2.11
N PRO A 234 8.81 -5.03 -1.27
CA PRO A 234 10.04 -4.39 -1.73
C PRO A 234 11.05 -5.44 -2.22
N GLU A 235 11.86 -5.12 -3.23
CA GLU A 235 12.93 -6.01 -3.74
C GLU A 235 13.87 -6.51 -2.62
N ARG A 236 14.10 -5.70 -1.58
CA ARG A 236 14.89 -6.09 -0.42
C ARG A 236 14.28 -7.29 0.31
N GLN A 237 12.96 -7.32 0.44
CA GLN A 237 12.25 -8.40 1.11
C GLN A 237 12.34 -9.70 0.31
N ASP A 238 12.27 -9.64 -1.03
CA ASP A 238 12.48 -10.80 -1.91
C ASP A 238 13.89 -11.40 -1.77
N ASN A 239 14.92 -10.53 -1.67
CA ASN A 239 16.29 -10.97 -1.44
C ASN A 239 16.46 -11.65 -0.06
N GLU A 240 15.84 -11.09 0.99
CA GLU A 240 15.85 -11.67 2.33
C GLU A 240 15.11 -13.02 2.39
N LEU A 241 13.99 -13.17 1.67
CA LEU A 241 13.29 -14.45 1.53
C LEU A 241 14.15 -15.51 0.83
N THR A 242 14.86 -15.11 -0.23
CA THR A 242 15.79 -16.00 -0.95
C THR A 242 16.93 -16.47 -0.06
N GLU A 243 17.49 -15.58 0.77
CA GLU A 243 18.54 -15.95 1.72
C GLU A 243 18.03 -16.92 2.80
N LEU A 244 16.80 -16.73 3.29
CA LEU A 244 16.16 -17.67 4.22
C LEU A 244 15.96 -19.04 3.58
N ASP A 245 15.52 -19.10 2.32
CA ASP A 245 15.34 -20.35 1.58
C ASP A 245 16.65 -21.15 1.47
N ILE A 246 17.76 -20.49 1.14
CA ILE A 246 19.10 -21.13 1.09
C ILE A 246 19.51 -21.68 2.46
N GLN A 247 19.25 -20.93 3.54
CA GLN A 247 19.58 -21.38 4.89
C GLN A 247 18.74 -22.57 5.35
N ILE A 248 17.44 -22.56 5.02
CA ILE A 248 16.51 -23.66 5.29
C ILE A 248 16.98 -24.92 4.56
N GLU A 249 17.29 -24.82 3.26
CA GLU A 249 17.75 -25.96 2.46
C GLU A 249 19.05 -26.56 3.03
N LYS A 250 20.00 -25.70 3.42
CA LYS A 250 21.26 -26.15 4.06
C LYS A 250 21.01 -26.89 5.37
N LEU A 251 20.08 -26.42 6.20
CA LEU A 251 19.74 -27.09 7.46
C LEU A 251 19.03 -28.42 7.22
N GLN A 252 18.11 -28.48 6.26
CA GLN A 252 17.45 -29.73 5.85
C GLN A 252 18.48 -30.76 5.38
N TYR A 253 19.45 -30.36 4.56
CA TYR A 253 20.56 -31.23 4.13
C TYR A 253 21.38 -31.76 5.31
N LEU A 254 21.71 -30.90 6.29
CA LEU A 254 22.47 -31.33 7.46
C LEU A 254 21.68 -32.27 8.37
N LEU A 255 20.38 -32.05 8.47
CA LEU A 255 19.45 -32.81 9.30
C LEU A 255 19.05 -34.15 8.68
N HIS A 256 19.17 -34.29 7.36
CA HIS A 256 18.83 -35.51 6.61
C HIS A 256 19.44 -36.78 7.21
N ARG A 257 20.69 -36.70 7.70
CA ARG A 257 21.38 -37.82 8.36
C ARG A 257 20.69 -38.39 9.61
N PHE A 258 19.75 -37.64 10.18
CA PHE A 258 19.01 -38.01 11.40
C PHE A 258 17.61 -38.56 11.08
N LEU A 259 17.30 -38.78 9.80
CA LEU A 259 16.09 -39.49 9.41
C LEU A 259 16.28 -41.00 9.52
N PRO A 260 15.19 -41.77 9.65
CA PRO A 260 15.26 -43.23 9.52
C PRO A 260 15.87 -43.63 8.18
N HIS A 261 16.79 -44.58 8.20
CA HIS A 261 17.39 -45.21 7.03
C HIS A 261 16.80 -46.61 6.80
N SER A 262 17.00 -47.14 5.59
CA SER A 262 16.55 -48.49 5.28
C SER A 262 17.22 -49.51 6.21
N GLY A 263 16.41 -50.34 6.88
CA GLY A 263 16.90 -51.33 7.84
C GLY A 263 16.88 -50.90 9.31
N ASP A 264 16.56 -49.63 9.64
CA ASP A 264 16.50 -49.13 11.03
C ASP A 264 15.27 -49.63 11.83
N GLY A 265 14.38 -50.41 11.19
CA GLY A 265 13.15 -50.92 11.82
C GLY A 265 12.06 -49.84 12.01
N LYS A 266 12.28 -48.63 11.49
CA LYS A 266 11.29 -47.55 11.36
C LYS A 266 11.04 -47.25 9.88
N LEU A 267 9.85 -46.78 9.54
CA LEU A 267 9.55 -46.32 8.19
C LEU A 267 10.22 -44.98 7.95
N ARG A 268 10.79 -44.80 6.76
CA ARG A 268 11.33 -43.53 6.28
C ARG A 268 10.18 -42.59 5.93
N PRO A 269 10.38 -41.26 5.92
CA PRO A 269 9.32 -40.32 5.57
C PRO A 269 8.68 -40.65 4.20
N ALA A 270 7.38 -40.39 4.09
CA ALA A 270 6.67 -40.49 2.83
C ALA A 270 7.36 -39.64 1.74
N VAL A 271 7.22 -40.07 0.48
CA VAL A 271 7.74 -39.28 -0.64
C VAL A 271 7.06 -37.92 -0.72
N ASN A 272 7.80 -36.90 -1.17
CA ASN A 272 7.25 -35.57 -1.46
C ASN A 272 7.74 -35.08 -2.82
N ALA A 273 7.12 -34.04 -3.36
CA ALA A 273 7.44 -33.55 -4.71
C ALA A 273 8.76 -32.79 -4.80
N VAL A 274 9.19 -32.17 -3.70
CA VAL A 274 10.29 -31.20 -3.69
C VAL A 274 11.64 -31.89 -3.58
N ARG A 275 11.79 -32.89 -2.70
CA ARG A 275 13.04 -33.64 -2.59
C ARG A 275 12.91 -34.96 -1.83
N ASN A 276 13.50 -36.01 -2.38
CA ASN A 276 13.59 -37.33 -1.77
C ASN A 276 15.03 -37.84 -1.79
N TYR A 277 15.41 -38.55 -0.74
CA TYR A 277 16.75 -39.08 -0.55
C TYR A 277 16.69 -40.61 -0.37
N GLU A 278 17.58 -41.32 -1.06
CA GLU A 278 17.83 -42.74 -0.91
C GLU A 278 19.27 -42.95 -0.49
N ASP A 279 19.48 -43.32 0.77
CA ASP A 279 20.79 -43.66 1.33
C ASP A 279 20.91 -45.17 1.49
N PHE A 280 22.07 -45.71 1.11
CA PHE A 280 22.36 -47.14 1.19
C PHE A 280 23.87 -47.36 1.34
N PRO A 281 24.32 -48.55 1.81
CA PRO A 281 25.74 -48.86 1.87
C PRO A 281 26.42 -48.67 0.51
N PRO A 282 27.66 -48.12 0.45
CA PRO A 282 28.35 -47.87 -0.81
C PRO A 282 28.38 -49.12 -1.70
N VAL A 283 27.89 -48.98 -2.93
CA VAL A 283 27.78 -50.06 -3.92
C VAL A 283 28.38 -49.61 -5.23
N GLU A 284 29.12 -50.50 -5.90
CA GLU A 284 29.64 -50.22 -7.22
C GLU A 284 28.48 -50.20 -8.23
N ALA A 285 28.35 -49.11 -8.97
CA ALA A 285 27.35 -48.94 -10.00
C ALA A 285 28.00 -48.52 -11.32
N LYS A 286 27.66 -49.22 -12.40
CA LYS A 286 27.86 -48.79 -13.79
C LYS A 286 26.58 -48.24 -14.39
N VAL A 287 25.42 -48.80 -14.00
CA VAL A 287 24.09 -48.32 -14.40
C VAL A 287 23.23 -48.17 -13.14
N VAL A 288 22.49 -47.07 -13.04
CA VAL A 288 21.46 -46.88 -12.02
C VAL A 288 20.11 -46.77 -12.71
N ARG A 289 19.16 -47.64 -12.36
CA ARG A 289 17.80 -47.63 -12.88
C ARG A 289 16.80 -47.27 -11.79
N PHE A 290 15.99 -46.26 -12.05
CA PHE A 290 14.83 -45.89 -11.25
C PHE A 290 13.57 -46.45 -11.91
N THR A 291 12.95 -47.45 -11.29
CA THR A 291 11.71 -48.05 -11.79
C THR A 291 10.51 -47.56 -10.99
N ILE A 292 9.58 -46.90 -11.67
CA ILE A 292 8.34 -46.36 -11.10
C ILE A 292 7.22 -47.38 -11.30
N LEU A 293 6.55 -47.70 -10.19
CA LEU A 293 5.51 -48.73 -10.06
C LEU A 293 4.13 -48.15 -9.70
N GLY A 294 4.09 -46.87 -9.37
CA GLY A 294 2.87 -46.16 -9.03
C GLY A 294 3.15 -44.67 -8.82
N THR A 295 2.15 -43.85 -9.13
CA THR A 295 2.17 -42.40 -8.92
C THR A 295 0.96 -41.95 -8.12
N ASN A 296 1.00 -40.74 -7.57
CA ASN A 296 -0.20 -40.12 -6.99
C ASN A 296 -1.21 -39.69 -8.06
N SER A 297 -0.74 -39.39 -9.29
CA SER A 297 -1.60 -39.11 -10.43
C SER A 297 -0.90 -39.35 -11.78
N SER A 298 -1.67 -39.64 -12.83
CA SER A 298 -1.25 -39.64 -14.25
C SER A 298 0.06 -40.41 -14.55
N GLN A 299 0.79 -40.04 -15.60
CA GLN A 299 2.14 -40.57 -15.91
C GLN A 299 3.20 -39.93 -15.00
N PRO A 300 4.25 -40.65 -14.58
CA PRO A 300 5.28 -40.11 -13.70
C PRO A 300 6.11 -39.01 -14.33
N CYS A 301 6.51 -38.04 -13.49
CA CYS A 301 7.38 -36.93 -13.82
C CYS A 301 8.53 -36.86 -12.81
N LEU A 302 9.76 -36.76 -13.31
CA LEU A 302 10.97 -36.52 -12.50
C LEU A 302 11.74 -35.35 -13.13
N ASP A 303 12.15 -34.37 -12.34
CA ASP A 303 12.98 -33.27 -12.86
C ASP A 303 14.45 -33.70 -12.97
N GLU A 304 15.06 -34.17 -11.88
CA GLU A 304 16.45 -34.56 -11.81
C GLU A 304 16.63 -35.86 -11.00
N LEU A 305 17.60 -36.67 -11.41
CA LEU A 305 18.08 -37.86 -10.69
C LEU A 305 19.57 -37.71 -10.40
N VAL A 306 19.88 -37.29 -9.18
CA VAL A 306 21.24 -37.02 -8.72
C VAL A 306 21.85 -38.27 -8.10
N LEU A 307 22.99 -38.73 -8.63
CA LEU A 307 23.74 -39.86 -8.08
C LEU A 307 24.97 -39.34 -7.34
N LEU A 308 25.19 -39.77 -6.10
CA LEU A 308 26.29 -39.30 -5.26
C LEU A 308 27.22 -40.45 -4.86
N ALA A 309 28.52 -40.19 -5.00
CA ALA A 309 29.62 -40.98 -4.46
C ALA A 309 30.25 -40.16 -3.32
N GLY A 310 29.77 -40.35 -2.09
CA GLY A 310 30.11 -39.49 -0.97
C GLY A 310 29.60 -38.06 -1.20
N ALA A 311 30.53 -37.10 -1.32
CA ALA A 311 30.20 -35.69 -1.57
C ALA A 311 30.21 -35.32 -3.07
N THR A 312 30.54 -36.25 -3.96
CA THR A 312 30.73 -35.97 -5.38
C THR A 312 29.52 -36.45 -6.19
N GLN A 313 28.93 -35.55 -6.97
CA GLN A 313 27.91 -35.92 -7.95
C GLN A 313 28.55 -36.61 -9.16
N VAL A 314 28.03 -37.80 -9.44
CA VAL A 314 28.38 -38.63 -10.59
C VAL A 314 27.15 -38.77 -11.47
N GLY A 315 27.32 -39.01 -12.76
CA GLY A 315 26.19 -39.30 -13.66
C GLY A 315 25.54 -38.09 -14.31
N LEU A 316 26.14 -36.90 -14.21
CA LEU A 316 25.73 -35.74 -14.98
C LEU A 316 25.97 -35.96 -16.48
N ARG A 317 25.08 -35.42 -17.31
CA ARG A 317 25.25 -35.42 -18.78
C ARG A 317 26.58 -34.84 -19.21
N GLU A 318 27.00 -33.72 -18.61
CA GLU A 318 28.26 -33.05 -18.94
C GLU A 318 29.50 -33.90 -18.58
N GLN A 319 29.35 -34.86 -17.67
CA GLN A 319 30.40 -35.83 -17.32
C GLN A 319 30.44 -37.02 -18.29
N GLY A 320 29.57 -37.07 -19.30
CA GLY A 320 29.51 -38.15 -20.29
C GLY A 320 28.59 -39.31 -19.92
N ALA A 321 27.73 -39.16 -18.91
CA ALA A 321 26.73 -40.16 -18.57
C ALA A 321 25.62 -40.22 -19.63
N ILE A 322 25.03 -41.41 -19.82
CA ILE A 322 24.01 -41.66 -20.83
C ILE A 322 22.70 -42.04 -20.16
N ALA A 323 21.62 -41.28 -20.41
CA ALA A 323 20.29 -41.61 -19.93
C ALA A 323 19.52 -42.48 -20.93
N ARG A 324 18.75 -43.46 -20.44
CA ARG A 324 17.76 -44.22 -21.21
C ARG A 324 16.46 -44.30 -20.42
N CYS A 325 15.33 -44.51 -21.11
CA CYS A 325 14.04 -44.67 -20.44
C CYS A 325 13.16 -45.69 -21.14
N SER A 326 12.11 -46.13 -20.44
CA SER A 326 11.06 -46.99 -20.98
C SER A 326 10.29 -46.30 -22.11
N SER A 327 9.92 -45.05 -21.88
CA SER A 327 9.21 -44.19 -22.83
C SER A 327 9.34 -42.73 -22.41
N ALA A 328 9.14 -41.82 -23.36
CA ALA A 328 9.08 -40.38 -23.10
C ALA A 328 7.81 -39.82 -23.73
N LEU A 329 7.10 -38.95 -22.99
CA LEU A 329 5.86 -38.33 -23.45
C LEU A 329 6.15 -37.39 -24.64
N PRO A 330 5.56 -37.61 -25.83
CA PRO A 330 5.85 -36.78 -27.00
C PRO A 330 5.13 -35.42 -26.94
N GLY A 331 5.69 -34.41 -27.62
CA GLY A 331 5.01 -33.13 -27.87
C GLY A 331 5.23 -32.02 -26.83
N TYR A 332 6.14 -32.22 -25.87
CA TYR A 332 6.46 -31.23 -24.84
C TYR A 332 7.94 -30.86 -24.86
N GLU A 333 8.25 -29.61 -25.20
CA GLU A 333 9.64 -29.13 -25.34
C GLU A 333 10.41 -29.05 -24.02
N ILE A 334 9.69 -28.98 -22.90
CA ILE A 334 10.23 -28.88 -21.53
C ILE A 334 10.32 -30.23 -20.82
N HIS A 335 9.78 -31.31 -21.42
CA HIS A 335 9.74 -32.64 -20.81
C HIS A 335 10.54 -33.64 -21.65
N LYS A 336 11.86 -33.70 -21.43
CA LYS A 336 12.80 -34.48 -22.24
C LYS A 336 13.67 -35.37 -21.36
N LEU A 337 14.01 -36.55 -21.87
CA LEU A 337 14.90 -37.50 -21.20
C LEU A 337 16.23 -36.86 -20.80
N GLU A 338 16.73 -35.92 -21.60
CA GLU A 338 18.00 -35.26 -21.32
C GLU A 338 18.00 -34.38 -20.07
N HIS A 339 16.82 -34.02 -19.55
CA HIS A 339 16.71 -33.19 -18.34
C HIS A 339 16.91 -33.98 -17.04
N ILE A 340 16.78 -35.32 -17.06
CA ILE A 340 16.86 -36.13 -15.83
C ILE A 340 18.24 -36.07 -15.14
N HIS A 341 19.25 -35.53 -15.82
CA HIS A 341 20.62 -35.47 -15.34
C HIS A 341 21.39 -34.27 -15.92
N ASP A 342 20.68 -33.16 -16.17
CA ASP A 342 21.28 -31.93 -16.73
C ASP A 342 21.76 -30.94 -15.66
N GLY A 343 21.54 -31.26 -14.38
CA GLY A 343 21.95 -30.45 -13.24
C GLY A 343 21.03 -29.26 -12.98
N LYS A 344 19.88 -29.16 -13.65
CA LYS A 344 18.87 -28.11 -13.44
C LYS A 344 17.66 -28.70 -12.75
N LEU A 345 17.03 -27.89 -11.91
CA LEU A 345 15.84 -28.29 -11.16
C LEU A 345 14.60 -27.62 -11.74
N GLY A 346 13.45 -28.22 -11.49
CA GLY A 346 12.15 -27.62 -11.76
C GLY A 346 11.41 -28.21 -12.96
N ASN A 347 10.10 -28.01 -12.98
CA ASN A 347 9.20 -28.60 -13.97
C ASN A 347 9.54 -28.28 -15.44
N SER A 348 10.24 -27.17 -15.73
CA SER A 348 10.69 -26.84 -17.10
C SER A 348 11.89 -27.65 -17.59
N HIS A 349 12.52 -28.41 -16.69
CA HIS A 349 13.66 -29.29 -16.91
C HIS A 349 13.31 -30.67 -16.33
N SER A 350 12.34 -31.36 -16.92
CA SER A 350 11.96 -32.69 -16.41
C SER A 350 11.80 -33.74 -17.48
N TRP A 351 11.67 -35.01 -17.07
CA TRP A 351 11.29 -36.13 -17.91
C TRP A 351 9.94 -36.67 -17.47
N ILE A 352 9.06 -36.95 -18.45
CA ILE A 352 7.76 -37.59 -18.22
C ILE A 352 7.70 -38.90 -18.99
N SER A 353 7.33 -39.98 -18.32
CA SER A 353 7.05 -41.26 -18.99
C SER A 353 5.78 -41.16 -19.84
N ASN A 354 5.71 -41.88 -20.95
CA ASN A 354 4.46 -42.00 -21.71
C ASN A 354 3.54 -43.10 -21.14
N GLU A 355 3.96 -43.81 -20.10
CA GLU A 355 3.21 -44.89 -19.47
C GLU A 355 2.38 -44.38 -18.29
N ALA A 356 1.12 -44.82 -18.18
CA ALA A 356 0.24 -44.40 -17.09
C ALA A 356 0.68 -45.03 -15.76
N GLY A 357 1.03 -44.21 -14.78
CA GLY A 357 1.39 -44.64 -13.42
C GLY A 357 2.67 -45.47 -13.29
N ALA A 358 3.42 -45.66 -14.37
CA ALA A 358 4.59 -46.53 -14.42
C ALA A 358 5.64 -45.97 -15.39
N GLY A 359 6.82 -46.58 -15.37
CA GLY A 359 7.91 -46.28 -16.30
C GLY A 359 9.25 -46.49 -15.64
N TRP A 360 10.34 -46.41 -16.39
CA TRP A 360 11.68 -46.40 -15.81
C TRP A 360 12.59 -45.44 -16.55
N VAL A 361 13.55 -44.90 -15.81
CA VAL A 361 14.68 -44.15 -16.34
C VAL A 361 15.96 -44.73 -15.76
N GLU A 362 17.03 -44.77 -16.54
CA GLU A 362 18.34 -45.21 -16.08
C GLU A 362 19.43 -44.27 -16.55
N ILE A 363 20.47 -44.15 -15.74
CA ILE A 363 21.69 -43.40 -16.03
C ILE A 363 22.85 -44.40 -16.04
N GLU A 364 23.53 -44.52 -17.18
CA GLU A 364 24.79 -45.23 -17.33
C GLU A 364 25.95 -44.27 -17.07
N LEU A 365 26.78 -44.59 -16.08
CA LEU A 365 27.96 -43.80 -15.73
C LEU A 365 29.08 -44.00 -16.77
N PRO A 366 29.90 -42.98 -17.05
CA PRO A 366 31.05 -43.11 -17.94
C PRO A 366 32.06 -44.15 -17.44
N GLU A 367 32.27 -44.20 -16.12
CA GLU A 367 33.08 -45.20 -15.42
C GLU A 367 32.31 -45.71 -14.19
N PRO A 368 32.50 -46.99 -13.78
CA PRO A 368 31.92 -47.49 -12.54
C PRO A 368 32.30 -46.61 -11.33
N ALA A 369 31.35 -46.35 -10.44
CA ALA A 369 31.57 -45.57 -9.23
C ALA A 369 30.92 -46.23 -8.01
N LEU A 370 31.53 -46.06 -6.84
CA LEU A 370 30.91 -46.43 -5.56
C LEU A 370 29.91 -45.35 -5.17
N ILE A 371 28.64 -45.59 -5.42
CA ILE A 371 27.56 -44.67 -5.04
C ILE A 371 26.96 -45.08 -3.70
N ASP A 372 26.56 -44.11 -2.90
CA ASP A 372 26.00 -44.31 -1.56
C ASP A 372 24.70 -43.52 -1.34
N ARG A 373 24.36 -42.60 -2.25
CA ARG A 373 23.13 -41.82 -2.19
C ARG A 373 22.57 -41.48 -3.55
N ILE A 374 21.24 -41.47 -3.63
CA ILE A 374 20.48 -40.96 -4.76
C ILE A 374 19.50 -39.90 -4.26
N ILE A 375 19.44 -38.76 -4.95
CA ILE A 375 18.45 -37.70 -4.69
C ILE A 375 17.57 -37.59 -5.93
N TRP A 376 16.26 -37.52 -5.73
CA TRP A 376 15.30 -37.39 -6.81
C TRP A 376 14.14 -36.50 -6.43
N GLN A 377 13.60 -35.78 -7.41
CA GLN A 377 12.50 -34.86 -7.21
C GLN A 377 11.49 -34.96 -8.36
N ARG A 378 10.25 -34.53 -8.08
CA ARG A 378 9.23 -34.28 -9.11
C ARG A 378 9.28 -32.83 -9.57
N ASP A 379 9.52 -31.92 -8.63
CA ASP A 379 9.68 -30.48 -8.87
C ASP A 379 10.46 -29.84 -7.73
N GLY A 380 11.76 -29.65 -7.91
CA GLY A 380 12.62 -28.96 -6.95
C GLY A 380 12.20 -27.52 -6.64
N GLU A 381 11.39 -26.88 -7.49
CA GLU A 381 10.82 -25.54 -7.25
C GLU A 381 9.56 -25.56 -6.35
N GLY A 382 8.98 -26.74 -6.12
CA GLY A 382 7.80 -26.91 -5.25
C GLY A 382 6.50 -26.29 -5.77
N ARG A 383 6.41 -25.98 -7.07
CA ARG A 383 5.18 -25.45 -7.70
C ARG A 383 4.16 -26.54 -7.99
N TYR A 384 4.62 -27.77 -8.16
CA TYR A 384 3.77 -28.89 -8.55
C TYR A 384 4.01 -30.13 -7.69
N SER A 385 2.92 -30.84 -7.40
CA SER A 385 2.92 -32.06 -6.57
C SER A 385 2.24 -33.26 -7.23
N ASP A 386 1.68 -33.11 -8.43
CA ASP A 386 1.12 -34.18 -9.24
C ASP A 386 2.21 -35.07 -9.84
N ARG A 387 1.87 -36.26 -10.35
CA ARG A 387 2.80 -37.16 -11.07
C ARG A 387 3.99 -37.66 -10.26
N LEU A 388 3.93 -37.50 -8.94
CA LEU A 388 4.95 -37.94 -8.00
C LEU A 388 5.00 -39.48 -7.97
N ALA A 389 6.19 -40.05 -8.12
CA ALA A 389 6.41 -41.47 -7.91
C ALA A 389 6.15 -41.85 -6.45
N THR A 390 5.08 -42.61 -6.19
CA THR A 390 4.69 -43.05 -4.84
C THR A 390 5.05 -44.50 -4.57
N LYS A 391 5.22 -45.30 -5.62
CA LYS A 391 5.76 -46.66 -5.55
C LYS A 391 6.90 -46.79 -6.54
N TYR A 392 8.05 -47.23 -6.07
CA TYR A 392 9.24 -47.37 -6.91
C TYR A 392 10.25 -48.34 -6.30
N ARG A 393 11.21 -48.75 -7.13
CA ARG A 393 12.45 -49.37 -6.69
C ARG A 393 13.61 -48.80 -7.50
N ILE A 394 14.78 -48.78 -6.89
CA ILE A 394 16.01 -48.35 -7.54
C ILE A 394 16.99 -49.51 -7.53
N GLU A 395 17.52 -49.79 -8.70
CA GLU A 395 18.42 -50.89 -8.95
C GLU A 395 19.75 -50.36 -9.50
N VAL A 396 20.85 -50.96 -9.07
CA VAL A 396 22.18 -50.71 -9.65
C VAL A 396 22.66 -51.96 -10.37
N THR A 397 23.33 -51.77 -11.50
CA THR A 397 24.07 -52.83 -12.19
C THR A 397 25.55 -52.51 -12.10
N ASP A 398 26.34 -53.44 -11.60
CA ASP A 398 27.80 -53.28 -11.45
C ASP A 398 28.54 -53.45 -12.79
N ALA A 399 29.88 -53.41 -12.75
CA ALA A 399 30.71 -53.62 -13.94
C ALA A 399 30.69 -55.08 -14.47
N SER A 400 30.28 -56.04 -13.64
CA SER A 400 30.17 -57.46 -13.99
C SER A 400 28.83 -57.80 -14.65
N GLY A 401 27.83 -56.90 -14.55
CA GLY A 401 26.47 -57.08 -15.02
C GLY A 401 25.52 -57.64 -13.95
N GLU A 402 25.98 -57.78 -12.70
CA GLU A 402 25.15 -58.17 -11.56
C GLU A 402 24.26 -57.00 -11.12
N GLN A 403 22.99 -57.28 -10.84
CA GLN A 403 21.99 -56.27 -10.48
C GLN A 403 21.60 -56.38 -9.01
N HIS A 404 21.56 -55.26 -8.30
CA HIS A 404 21.19 -55.17 -6.89
C HIS A 404 20.10 -54.11 -6.69
N VAL A 405 19.07 -54.41 -5.89
CA VAL A 405 18.10 -53.41 -5.43
C VAL A 405 18.73 -52.66 -4.26
N VAL A 406 18.85 -51.34 -4.37
CA VAL A 406 19.53 -50.49 -3.37
C VAL A 406 18.55 -49.65 -2.56
N ALA A 407 17.37 -49.37 -3.10
CA ALA A 407 16.31 -48.64 -2.41
C ALA A 407 14.93 -49.00 -2.99
N SER A 408 13.87 -48.90 -2.18
CA SER A 408 12.49 -48.97 -2.67
C SER A 408 11.57 -48.10 -1.82
N SER A 409 10.34 -47.90 -2.28
CA SER A 409 9.28 -47.24 -1.51
C SER A 409 8.71 -48.11 -0.37
N ASP A 410 9.07 -49.40 -0.28
CA ASP A 410 8.41 -50.36 0.61
C ASP A 410 8.68 -50.10 2.10
N ASP A 411 9.76 -49.38 2.40
CA ASP A 411 10.16 -48.97 3.74
C ASP A 411 9.85 -47.50 4.04
N ARG A 412 9.02 -46.84 3.20
CA ARG A 412 8.52 -45.49 3.45
C ARG A 412 7.12 -45.50 4.05
N GLU A 413 6.80 -44.44 4.77
CA GLU A 413 5.41 -44.15 5.13
C GLU A 413 4.54 -44.00 3.86
N PRO A 414 3.28 -44.46 3.89
CA PRO A 414 2.37 -44.28 2.78
C PRO A 414 2.19 -42.80 2.42
N TYR A 415 2.22 -42.51 1.12
CA TYR A 415 1.85 -41.17 0.64
C TYR A 415 0.38 -40.87 0.93
N THR A 416 0.10 -39.67 1.44
CA THR A 416 -1.26 -39.16 1.68
C THR A 416 -1.45 -37.86 0.89
N ASP A 417 -2.61 -37.70 0.24
CA ASP A 417 -3.01 -36.44 -0.43
C ASP A 417 -3.21 -35.32 0.60
N GLY A 418 -2.12 -34.67 1.02
CA GLY A 418 -2.07 -33.63 2.04
C GLY A 418 -0.68 -32.98 2.17
N LYS A 419 -0.51 -32.03 3.11
CA LYS A 419 0.85 -31.58 3.48
C LYS A 419 1.62 -32.81 3.96
N PRO A 420 2.81 -33.12 3.41
CA PRO A 420 3.61 -34.24 3.91
C PRO A 420 3.82 -34.06 5.41
N ASN A 421 3.76 -35.16 6.17
CA ASN A 421 4.15 -35.11 7.58
C ASN A 421 5.55 -34.51 7.67
N GLU A 422 5.74 -33.59 8.62
CA GLU A 422 7.11 -33.14 8.90
C GLU A 422 7.95 -34.38 9.24
N PRO A 423 9.14 -34.50 8.63
CA PRO A 423 9.95 -35.67 8.84
C PRO A 423 10.31 -35.80 10.34
N GLU A 424 10.03 -36.95 10.93
CA GLU A 424 10.37 -37.21 12.33
C GLU A 424 11.86 -37.53 12.45
N TYR A 425 12.64 -36.55 12.92
CA TYR A 425 14.07 -36.73 13.16
C TYR A 425 14.32 -37.55 14.43
N ASP A 426 15.05 -38.66 14.32
CA ASP A 426 15.37 -39.53 15.44
C ASP A 426 16.75 -39.21 16.02
N PHE A 427 16.77 -38.77 17.28
CA PHE A 427 17.99 -38.50 18.03
C PHE A 427 18.25 -39.51 19.15
N SER A 428 17.40 -40.54 19.30
CA SER A 428 17.37 -41.41 20.49
C SER A 428 18.51 -42.43 20.54
N SER A 429 19.03 -42.84 19.39
CA SER A 429 20.09 -43.85 19.24
C SER A 429 21.49 -43.26 19.07
N LEU A 430 21.64 -41.93 19.07
CA LEU A 430 22.88 -41.22 18.76
C LEU A 430 23.72 -40.92 20.01
N PRO A 431 25.06 -40.79 19.88
CA PRO A 431 25.91 -40.23 20.92
C PRO A 431 25.38 -38.86 21.38
N LYS A 432 25.47 -38.57 22.68
CA LYS A 432 24.90 -37.35 23.29
C LYS A 432 25.26 -36.07 22.53
N GLU A 433 26.52 -35.92 22.13
CA GLU A 433 27.00 -34.73 21.43
C GLU A 433 26.35 -34.55 20.04
N GLU A 434 26.15 -35.65 19.33
CA GLU A 434 25.54 -35.67 18.00
C GLU A 434 24.02 -35.46 18.07
N ALA A 435 23.36 -36.07 19.06
CA ALA A 435 21.94 -35.84 19.36
C ALA A 435 21.68 -34.36 19.70
N GLU A 436 22.52 -33.72 20.53
CA GLU A 436 22.37 -32.31 20.88
C GLU A 436 22.63 -31.39 19.66
N ARG A 437 23.60 -31.74 18.80
CA ARG A 437 23.83 -31.02 17.54
C ARG A 437 22.62 -31.11 16.60
N GLY A 438 22.03 -32.30 16.45
CA GLY A 438 20.83 -32.52 15.65
C GLY A 438 19.62 -31.71 16.14
N LYS A 439 19.33 -31.75 17.44
CA LYS A 439 18.27 -30.94 18.06
C LYS A 439 18.47 -29.44 17.86
N ALA A 440 19.71 -28.96 17.98
CA ALA A 440 20.03 -27.55 17.75
C ALA A 440 19.80 -27.12 16.30
N LEU A 441 20.16 -27.96 15.33
CA LEU A 441 19.88 -27.72 13.91
C LEU A 441 18.37 -27.72 13.64
N LEU A 442 17.61 -28.65 14.22
CA LEU A 442 16.16 -28.75 14.04
C LEU A 442 15.45 -27.51 14.60
N LYS A 443 15.83 -27.08 15.80
CA LYS A 443 15.32 -25.82 16.38
C LYS A 443 15.59 -24.62 15.47
N LYS A 444 16.78 -24.56 14.86
CA LYS A 444 17.13 -23.48 13.93
C LYS A 444 16.31 -23.55 12.64
N LEU A 445 16.07 -24.75 12.11
CA LEU A 445 15.22 -24.96 10.93
C LEU A 445 13.81 -24.41 11.16
N HIS A 446 13.18 -24.79 12.28
CA HIS A 446 11.81 -24.35 12.60
C HIS A 446 11.74 -22.82 12.74
N ALA A 447 12.70 -22.21 13.43
CA ALA A 447 12.74 -20.75 13.59
C ALA A 447 12.86 -20.01 12.24
N LEU A 448 13.69 -20.51 11.32
CA LEU A 448 13.83 -19.90 10.00
C LEU A 448 12.59 -20.12 9.12
N GLN A 449 11.92 -21.27 9.25
CA GLN A 449 10.66 -21.53 8.53
C GLN A 449 9.55 -20.59 9.01
N GLU A 450 9.40 -20.39 10.32
CA GLU A 450 8.45 -19.42 10.90
C GLU A 450 8.77 -17.99 10.45
N GLU A 451 10.04 -17.59 10.47
CA GLU A 451 10.48 -16.27 10.02
C GLU A 451 10.20 -16.04 8.53
N ARG A 452 10.47 -17.04 7.70
CA ARG A 452 10.18 -17.00 6.27
C ARG A 452 8.68 -16.88 6.02
N GLU A 453 7.85 -17.67 6.68
CA GLU A 453 6.39 -17.61 6.53
C GLU A 453 5.84 -16.22 6.91
N ALA A 454 6.28 -15.70 8.06
CA ALA A 454 5.89 -14.37 8.52
C ALA A 454 6.28 -13.26 7.53
N ARG A 455 7.47 -13.34 6.92
CA ARG A 455 7.95 -12.37 5.92
C ARG A 455 7.33 -12.57 4.54
N SER A 456 6.89 -13.78 4.20
CA SER A 456 6.29 -14.08 2.90
C SER A 456 4.87 -13.54 2.75
N THR A 457 4.18 -13.27 3.86
CA THR A 457 2.82 -12.73 3.85
C THR A 457 2.87 -11.21 3.61
N PRO A 458 2.41 -10.71 2.45
CA PRO A 458 2.46 -9.27 2.18
C PRO A 458 1.51 -8.52 3.13
N PRO A 459 1.91 -7.32 3.60
CA PRO A 459 1.01 -6.50 4.39
C PRO A 459 -0.21 -6.08 3.54
N MET A 460 -1.40 -6.15 4.14
CA MET A 460 -2.65 -5.75 3.49
C MET A 460 -2.94 -4.27 3.76
N VAL A 461 -3.64 -3.63 2.82
CA VAL A 461 -4.20 -2.27 2.96
C VAL A 461 -5.66 -2.26 2.51
N TYR A 462 -6.52 -1.54 3.23
CA TYR A 462 -7.87 -1.22 2.77
C TYR A 462 -7.81 0.04 1.91
N ALA A 463 -7.87 -0.13 0.59
CA ALA A 463 -7.71 0.94 -0.39
C ALA A 463 -8.56 0.66 -1.63
N GLY A 464 -8.64 1.61 -2.57
CA GLY A 464 -9.32 1.38 -3.84
C GLY A 464 -8.76 0.15 -4.58
N THR A 465 -9.65 -0.76 -4.97
CA THR A 465 -9.39 -1.81 -5.96
C THR A 465 -10.01 -1.39 -7.29
N PHE A 466 -9.42 -1.82 -8.40
CA PHE A 466 -9.73 -1.21 -9.70
C PHE A 466 -10.09 -2.26 -10.74
N LYS A 467 -11.19 -2.03 -11.48
CA LYS A 467 -11.60 -2.83 -12.64
C LYS A 467 -11.95 -1.93 -13.81
N GLN A 468 -11.70 -2.38 -15.03
CA GLN A 468 -12.12 -1.63 -16.22
C GLN A 468 -13.65 -1.46 -16.23
N PRO A 469 -14.19 -0.22 -16.16
CA PRO A 469 -15.62 0.00 -16.17
C PRO A 469 -16.17 -0.12 -17.60
N GLY A 470 -17.45 -0.46 -17.68
CA GLY A 470 -18.21 -0.39 -18.93
C GLY A 470 -18.57 1.06 -19.31
N VAL A 471 -19.41 1.19 -20.34
CA VAL A 471 -19.90 2.48 -20.84
C VAL A 471 -20.75 3.18 -19.78
N SER A 472 -20.40 4.43 -19.49
CA SER A 472 -21.16 5.28 -18.56
C SER A 472 -22.24 6.06 -19.31
N HIS A 473 -23.36 6.33 -18.62
CA HIS A 473 -24.52 6.99 -19.20
C HIS A 473 -24.97 8.11 -18.26
N ARG A 474 -25.50 9.19 -18.83
CA ARG A 474 -26.28 10.13 -18.03
C ARG A 474 -27.56 9.45 -17.56
N LEU A 475 -27.96 9.69 -16.31
CA LEU A 475 -29.18 9.10 -15.75
C LEU A 475 -30.30 10.13 -15.64
N PHE A 476 -31.52 9.73 -15.99
CA PHE A 476 -32.69 10.58 -15.81
C PHE A 476 -32.99 10.74 -14.31
N ARG A 477 -32.83 11.96 -13.79
CA ARG A 477 -33.05 12.27 -12.37
C ARG A 477 -32.27 11.35 -11.41
N GLY A 478 -31.11 10.87 -11.82
CA GLY A 478 -30.28 9.99 -10.99
C GLY A 478 -30.73 8.54 -10.88
N ASP A 479 -31.77 8.13 -11.62
CA ASP A 479 -32.28 6.76 -11.62
C ASP A 479 -31.40 5.84 -12.50
N PRO A 480 -30.70 4.85 -11.93
CA PRO A 480 -29.80 3.97 -12.67
C PRO A 480 -30.51 3.07 -13.70
N MET A 481 -31.83 2.91 -13.61
CA MET A 481 -32.63 2.16 -14.58
C MET A 481 -33.06 3.03 -15.77
N ALA A 482 -32.99 4.36 -15.64
CA ALA A 482 -33.41 5.32 -16.66
C ALA A 482 -32.20 5.97 -17.36
N LYS A 483 -31.37 5.13 -18.00
CA LYS A 483 -30.21 5.57 -18.78
C LYS A 483 -30.62 6.48 -19.96
N ARG A 484 -29.81 7.49 -20.22
CA ARG A 484 -29.95 8.44 -21.35
C ARG A 484 -28.77 8.24 -22.30
N GLU A 485 -28.22 9.32 -22.85
CA GLU A 485 -27.05 9.26 -23.71
C GLU A 485 -25.81 8.74 -22.98
N GLU A 486 -24.91 8.13 -23.75
CA GLU A 486 -23.58 7.76 -23.29
C GLU A 486 -22.77 9.01 -22.96
N VAL A 487 -21.92 8.91 -21.93
CA VAL A 487 -20.95 9.93 -21.56
C VAL A 487 -19.57 9.32 -21.50
N SER A 488 -18.56 10.09 -21.89
CA SER A 488 -17.15 9.72 -21.74
C SER A 488 -16.63 10.19 -20.38
N PRO A 489 -15.61 9.52 -19.80
CA PRO A 489 -14.88 10.06 -18.66
C PRO A 489 -14.34 11.46 -18.97
N ASN A 490 -14.60 12.43 -18.09
CA ASN A 490 -14.15 13.82 -18.25
C ASN A 490 -14.14 14.54 -16.90
N SER A 491 -13.61 15.76 -16.87
CA SER A 491 -13.70 16.74 -15.78
C SER A 491 -14.96 17.61 -15.91
N ILE A 492 -15.01 18.74 -15.20
CA ILE A 492 -16.01 19.79 -15.39
C ILE A 492 -15.57 20.64 -16.59
N GLU A 493 -16.32 20.58 -17.70
CA GLU A 493 -15.95 21.19 -18.98
C GLU A 493 -15.63 22.70 -18.87
N PHE A 494 -16.34 23.40 -17.97
CA PHE A 494 -16.13 24.83 -17.71
C PHE A 494 -14.69 25.18 -17.28
N PHE A 495 -13.99 24.25 -16.64
CA PHE A 495 -12.59 24.41 -16.18
C PHE A 495 -11.59 23.67 -17.08
N GLY A 496 -12.01 23.25 -18.28
CA GLY A 496 -11.20 22.46 -19.22
C GLY A 496 -11.44 20.96 -19.09
N GLY A 497 -11.51 20.27 -20.24
CA GLY A 497 -11.75 18.83 -20.37
C GLY A 497 -10.47 17.99 -20.42
N LEU A 498 -10.64 16.67 -20.28
CA LEU A 498 -9.60 15.63 -20.31
C LEU A 498 -9.48 14.90 -21.65
N GLU A 499 -10.42 15.13 -22.59
CA GLU A 499 -10.48 14.47 -23.91
C GLU A 499 -10.42 12.93 -23.88
N LEU A 500 -10.93 12.29 -22.83
CA LEU A 500 -10.89 10.83 -22.68
C LEU A 500 -12.08 10.14 -23.37
N THR A 501 -11.98 8.82 -23.56
CA THR A 501 -13.03 7.99 -24.16
C THR A 501 -13.43 6.85 -23.23
N ASN A 502 -14.59 6.23 -23.48
CA ASN A 502 -15.01 5.02 -22.76
C ASN A 502 -14.07 3.81 -22.97
N ALA A 503 -13.17 3.85 -23.96
CA ALA A 503 -12.14 2.83 -24.15
C ALA A 503 -10.86 3.11 -23.34
N THR A 504 -10.68 4.32 -22.82
CA THR A 504 -9.49 4.66 -22.03
C THR A 504 -9.37 3.74 -20.81
N PRO A 505 -8.20 3.14 -20.55
CA PRO A 505 -7.94 2.33 -19.36
C PRO A 505 -8.28 3.08 -18.07
N GLU A 506 -8.89 2.38 -17.14
CA GLU A 506 -9.40 2.94 -15.88
C GLU A 506 -8.31 3.69 -15.09
N GLN A 507 -7.10 3.12 -14.98
CA GLN A 507 -5.95 3.78 -14.37
C GLN A 507 -5.58 5.11 -15.04
N GLN A 508 -5.58 5.15 -16.38
CA GLN A 508 -5.29 6.39 -17.12
C GLN A 508 -6.36 7.46 -16.93
N ARG A 509 -7.63 7.08 -16.71
CA ARG A 509 -8.70 8.05 -16.40
C ARG A 509 -8.41 8.76 -15.08
N ARG A 510 -8.07 8.00 -14.03
CA ARG A 510 -7.75 8.57 -12.71
C ARG A 510 -6.48 9.42 -12.77
N ILE A 511 -5.44 9.00 -13.48
CA ILE A 511 -4.22 9.80 -13.66
C ILE A 511 -4.54 11.15 -14.34
N ALA A 512 -5.29 11.14 -15.44
CA ALA A 512 -5.66 12.37 -16.14
C ALA A 512 -6.49 13.32 -15.24
N PHE A 513 -7.46 12.77 -14.52
CA PHE A 513 -8.30 13.53 -13.61
C PHE A 513 -7.52 14.08 -12.40
N ALA A 514 -6.60 13.27 -11.84
CA ALA A 514 -5.67 13.67 -10.77
C ALA A 514 -4.81 14.86 -11.20
N ASN A 515 -4.21 14.78 -12.39
CA ASN A 515 -3.40 15.86 -12.95
C ASN A 515 -4.22 17.13 -13.17
N TRP A 516 -5.48 17.03 -13.63
CA TRP A 516 -6.35 18.19 -13.81
C TRP A 516 -6.75 18.86 -12.50
N ILE A 517 -6.98 18.10 -11.42
CA ILE A 517 -7.21 18.70 -10.09
C ILE A 517 -5.94 19.41 -9.62
N ALA A 518 -4.79 18.74 -9.74
CA ALA A 518 -3.52 19.23 -9.23
C ALA A 518 -2.80 20.23 -10.15
N ASP A 519 -3.44 20.62 -11.27
CA ASP A 519 -2.88 21.56 -12.23
C ASP A 519 -2.73 22.95 -11.60
N PRO A 520 -1.55 23.60 -11.68
CA PRO A 520 -1.35 24.97 -11.22
C PRO A 520 -2.33 26.00 -11.83
N GLU A 521 -2.84 25.74 -13.03
CA GLU A 521 -3.82 26.60 -13.71
C GLU A 521 -5.25 26.31 -13.24
N ASN A 522 -5.48 25.25 -12.46
CA ASN A 522 -6.77 25.00 -11.85
C ASN A 522 -7.08 26.12 -10.83
N PRO A 523 -8.16 26.91 -11.03
CA PRO A 523 -8.41 28.09 -10.22
C PRO A 523 -8.82 27.76 -8.78
N LEU A 524 -9.13 26.50 -8.45
CA LEU A 524 -9.75 26.16 -7.17
C LEU A 524 -8.80 25.48 -6.20
N THR A 525 -8.02 24.50 -6.66
CA THR A 525 -7.27 23.59 -5.78
C THR A 525 -6.37 24.31 -4.77
N ALA A 526 -5.54 25.25 -5.23
CA ALA A 526 -4.67 26.03 -4.36
C ALA A 526 -5.49 26.95 -3.42
N ARG A 527 -6.51 27.65 -3.93
CA ARG A 527 -7.38 28.54 -3.13
C ARG A 527 -8.11 27.78 -2.02
N VAL A 528 -8.59 26.58 -2.31
CA VAL A 528 -9.35 25.75 -1.37
C VAL A 528 -8.45 25.30 -0.23
N ILE A 529 -7.27 24.76 -0.52
CA ILE A 529 -6.38 24.27 0.55
C ILE A 529 -5.86 25.42 1.42
N VAL A 530 -5.39 26.54 0.85
CA VAL A 530 -4.90 27.66 1.67
C VAL A 530 -6.01 28.28 2.51
N ASN A 531 -7.26 28.30 2.03
CA ASN A 531 -8.39 28.73 2.82
C ASN A 531 -8.70 27.78 3.97
N ARG A 532 -8.54 26.47 3.78
CA ARG A 532 -8.66 25.47 4.85
C ARG A 532 -7.55 25.64 5.89
N LEU A 533 -6.29 25.81 5.47
CA LEU A 533 -5.21 26.12 6.41
C LEU A 533 -5.53 27.39 7.21
N TRP A 534 -5.97 28.45 6.53
CA TRP A 534 -6.40 29.69 7.17
C TRP A 534 -7.53 29.47 8.19
N GLN A 535 -8.57 28.71 7.80
CA GLN A 535 -9.66 28.34 8.69
C GLN A 535 -9.16 27.60 9.93
N PHE A 536 -8.23 26.65 9.78
CA PHE A 536 -7.70 25.89 10.91
C PHE A 536 -6.79 26.72 11.81
N HIS A 537 -6.20 27.82 11.33
CA HIS A 537 -5.50 28.80 12.18
C HIS A 537 -6.46 29.75 12.90
N PHE A 538 -7.39 30.37 12.17
CA PHE A 538 -8.21 31.49 12.67
C PHE A 538 -9.64 31.10 13.11
N GLY A 539 -10.06 29.86 12.88
CA GLY A 539 -11.41 29.35 13.14
C GLY A 539 -12.39 29.57 11.98
N THR A 540 -12.14 30.57 11.13
CA THR A 540 -12.96 30.90 9.95
C THR A 540 -12.05 31.15 8.76
N GLY A 541 -12.38 30.61 7.60
CA GLY A 541 -11.63 30.84 6.35
C GLY A 541 -11.73 32.28 5.86
N ILE A 542 -10.87 32.64 4.89
CA ILE A 542 -10.99 33.87 4.12
C ILE A 542 -12.34 33.87 3.40
N VAL A 543 -12.67 32.73 2.78
CA VAL A 543 -14.02 32.30 2.38
C VAL A 543 -14.59 31.47 3.54
N ASP A 544 -15.72 31.87 4.11
CA ASP A 544 -16.30 31.20 5.29
C ASP A 544 -17.14 29.95 4.96
N THR A 545 -17.32 29.66 3.67
CA THR A 545 -17.87 28.41 3.13
C THR A 545 -16.75 27.53 2.56
N PRO A 546 -15.94 26.84 3.38
CA PRO A 546 -14.71 26.17 2.93
C PRO A 546 -14.93 25.00 1.95
N SER A 547 -16.15 24.49 1.84
CA SER A 547 -16.55 23.43 0.89
C SER A 547 -17.44 23.93 -0.25
N ASP A 548 -17.64 25.25 -0.38
CA ASP A 548 -18.39 25.87 -1.45
C ASP A 548 -17.75 27.22 -1.86
N PHE A 549 -16.94 27.17 -2.91
CA PHE A 549 -16.28 28.30 -3.57
C PHE A 549 -17.05 28.78 -4.81
N GLY A 550 -18.20 28.17 -5.09
CA GLY A 550 -19.06 28.50 -6.21
C GLY A 550 -19.89 29.76 -5.95
N HIS A 551 -20.89 29.98 -6.80
CA HIS A 551 -21.81 31.12 -6.70
C HIS A 551 -22.74 31.03 -5.49
N ASN A 552 -22.89 29.84 -4.91
CA ASN A 552 -23.59 29.64 -3.64
C ASN A 552 -22.73 29.98 -2.42
N GLY A 553 -21.41 29.91 -2.56
CA GLY A 553 -20.45 30.28 -1.54
C GLY A 553 -20.44 31.78 -1.24
N THR A 554 -19.76 32.16 -0.16
CA THR A 554 -19.56 33.57 0.18
C THR A 554 -18.34 34.16 -0.52
N PRO A 555 -18.36 35.45 -0.86
CA PRO A 555 -17.16 36.13 -1.34
C PRO A 555 -16.04 36.11 -0.28
N PRO A 556 -14.77 36.01 -0.69
CA PRO A 556 -13.65 36.11 0.25
C PRO A 556 -13.62 37.48 0.93
N SER A 557 -13.33 37.48 2.24
CA SER A 557 -13.10 38.72 3.01
C SER A 557 -11.89 39.52 2.48
N HIS A 558 -10.87 38.81 2.01
CA HIS A 558 -9.62 39.35 1.47
C HIS A 558 -9.26 38.61 0.16
N PRO A 559 -9.88 38.97 -0.99
CA PRO A 559 -9.69 38.26 -2.25
C PRO A 559 -8.23 38.23 -2.71
N GLU A 560 -7.53 39.37 -2.63
CA GLU A 560 -6.14 39.47 -3.07
C GLU A 560 -5.20 38.64 -2.17
N LEU A 561 -5.45 38.60 -0.86
CA LEU A 561 -4.70 37.74 0.06
C LEU A 561 -4.88 36.25 -0.25
N LEU A 562 -6.11 35.84 -0.58
CA LEU A 562 -6.40 34.45 -0.95
C LEU A 562 -5.63 34.05 -2.21
N ASP A 563 -5.66 34.90 -3.24
CA ASP A 563 -4.95 34.66 -4.49
C ASP A 563 -3.43 34.70 -4.31
N TRP A 564 -2.93 35.63 -3.49
CA TRP A 564 -1.52 35.69 -3.13
C TRP A 564 -1.06 34.41 -2.43
N LEU A 565 -1.79 33.93 -1.42
CA LEU A 565 -1.45 32.69 -0.69
C LEU A 565 -1.49 31.46 -1.61
N ALA A 566 -2.48 31.38 -2.49
CA ALA A 566 -2.59 30.29 -3.46
C ALA A 566 -1.43 30.31 -4.48
N GLY A 567 -1.03 31.49 -4.95
CA GLY A 567 0.13 31.65 -5.83
C GLY A 567 1.44 31.34 -5.13
N ASP A 568 1.59 31.77 -3.88
CA ASP A 568 2.75 31.49 -3.03
C ASP A 568 2.90 29.99 -2.73
N LEU A 569 1.79 29.27 -2.51
CA LEU A 569 1.79 27.81 -2.36
C LEU A 569 2.38 27.13 -3.61
N ILE A 570 1.87 27.48 -4.79
CA ILE A 570 2.34 26.93 -6.07
C ILE A 570 3.83 27.26 -6.29
N ALA A 571 4.22 28.51 -6.05
CA ALA A 571 5.59 28.98 -6.25
C ALA A 571 6.61 28.31 -5.30
N ASN A 572 6.16 27.84 -4.13
CA ASN A 572 6.97 27.17 -3.13
C ASN A 572 6.70 25.65 -3.09
N ASN A 573 6.56 25.05 -4.28
CA ASN A 573 6.46 23.60 -4.48
C ASN A 573 5.33 22.95 -3.66
N TRP A 574 4.19 23.63 -3.56
CA TRP A 574 3.01 23.16 -2.86
C TRP A 574 3.24 22.75 -1.38
N SER A 575 4.25 23.33 -0.73
CA SER A 575 4.57 23.08 0.69
C SER A 575 3.50 23.68 1.60
N LEU A 576 2.81 22.84 2.36
CA LEU A 576 1.83 23.29 3.35
C LEU A 576 2.54 23.90 4.56
N LYS A 577 3.69 23.34 4.99
CA LYS A 577 4.50 23.90 6.09
C LYS A 577 4.99 25.30 5.78
N HIS A 578 5.31 25.61 4.52
CA HIS A 578 5.65 26.97 4.09
C HIS A 578 4.50 27.94 4.36
N ILE A 579 3.27 27.61 3.96
CA ILE A 579 2.10 28.46 4.22
C ILE A 579 1.80 28.59 5.72
N HIS A 580 1.92 27.49 6.49
CA HIS A 580 1.80 27.56 7.95
C HIS A 580 2.81 28.54 8.55
N ARG A 581 4.08 28.45 8.13
CA ARG A 581 5.15 29.31 8.61
C ARG A 581 4.86 30.78 8.30
N GLN A 582 4.40 31.11 7.08
CA GLN A 582 4.00 32.47 6.72
C GLN A 582 2.90 33.00 7.64
N ILE A 583 1.85 32.20 7.87
CA ILE A 583 0.74 32.59 8.76
C ILE A 583 1.24 32.81 10.19
N LEU A 584 2.00 31.87 10.75
CA LEU A 584 2.47 31.91 12.14
C LEU A 584 3.46 33.05 12.41
N LEU A 585 4.23 33.46 11.40
CA LEU A 585 5.15 34.59 11.49
C LEU A 585 4.47 35.95 11.30
N SER A 586 3.25 36.00 10.75
CA SER A 586 2.51 37.25 10.58
C SER A 586 2.21 37.94 11.92
N HIS A 587 2.23 39.27 11.92
CA HIS A 587 1.70 40.06 13.03
C HIS A 587 0.22 39.75 13.25
N THR A 588 -0.53 39.52 12.18
CA THR A 588 -1.96 39.17 12.17
C THR A 588 -2.25 37.99 13.07
N TRP A 589 -1.50 36.89 12.96
CA TRP A 589 -1.66 35.70 13.81
C TRP A 589 -1.20 35.96 15.25
N GLN A 590 -0.19 36.80 15.44
CA GLN A 590 0.38 37.12 16.74
C GLN A 590 -0.41 38.17 17.55
N GLN A 591 -1.50 38.72 17.01
CA GLN A 591 -2.35 39.69 17.72
C GLN A 591 -2.91 39.12 19.03
N SER A 592 -3.14 40.00 19.99
CA SER A 592 -3.98 39.73 21.17
C SER A 592 -5.45 39.60 20.76
N ASN A 593 -6.26 39.04 21.66
CA ASN A 593 -7.71 38.92 21.47
C ASN A 593 -8.49 40.07 22.14
N ARG A 594 -7.79 41.11 22.63
CA ARG A 594 -8.38 42.20 23.41
C ARG A 594 -9.42 42.94 22.58
N PRO A 595 -10.67 43.10 23.07
CA PRO A 595 -11.69 43.83 22.36
C PRO A 595 -11.37 45.34 22.35
N GLN A 596 -11.51 45.98 21.20
CA GLN A 596 -11.53 47.44 21.06
C GLN A 596 -12.95 47.88 20.71
N GLN A 597 -13.53 48.79 21.50
CA GLN A 597 -14.94 49.18 21.36
C GLN A 597 -15.27 49.73 19.97
N GLN A 598 -14.39 50.57 19.41
CA GLN A 598 -14.56 51.12 18.05
C GLN A 598 -14.55 50.00 17.00
N ALA A 599 -13.60 49.07 17.09
CA ALA A 599 -13.49 47.98 16.13
C ALA A 599 -14.67 47.00 16.21
N LEU A 600 -15.20 46.74 17.41
CA LEU A 600 -16.41 45.94 17.60
C LEU A 600 -17.65 46.55 16.95
N GLN A 601 -17.74 47.89 16.82
CA GLN A 601 -18.87 48.53 16.13
C GLN A 601 -18.79 48.39 14.61
N VAL A 602 -17.57 48.29 14.06
CA VAL A 602 -17.34 48.15 12.61
C VAL A 602 -17.36 46.68 12.18
N ASP A 603 -16.68 45.82 12.94
CA ASP A 603 -16.45 44.41 12.61
C ASP A 603 -16.49 43.54 13.88
N ALA A 604 -17.69 43.37 14.43
CA ALA A 604 -17.93 42.55 15.62
C ALA A 604 -17.53 41.08 15.42
N SER A 605 -17.72 40.56 14.21
CA SER A 605 -17.40 39.18 13.81
C SER A 605 -15.90 38.96 13.53
N ASN A 606 -15.09 40.03 13.59
CA ASN A 606 -13.65 40.00 13.37
C ASN A 606 -13.26 39.41 11.99
N ARG A 607 -14.07 39.68 10.96
CA ARG A 607 -13.81 39.23 9.57
C ARG A 607 -12.66 39.97 8.91
N LEU A 608 -12.37 41.19 9.36
CA LEU A 608 -11.24 42.02 8.91
C LEU A 608 -9.96 41.73 9.72
N LEU A 609 -10.02 40.84 10.71
CA LEU A 609 -8.86 40.34 11.46
C LEU A 609 -8.09 41.44 12.22
N TRP A 610 -8.80 42.40 12.80
CA TRP A 610 -8.22 43.44 13.66
C TRP A 610 -7.76 42.93 15.03
N ARG A 611 -8.07 41.67 15.37
CA ARG A 611 -7.56 40.94 16.54
C ARG A 611 -7.49 39.45 16.27
N PHE A 612 -6.89 38.68 17.19
CA PHE A 612 -7.01 37.22 17.15
C PHE A 612 -8.38 36.77 17.69
N ALA A 613 -9.09 35.93 16.93
CA ALA A 613 -10.41 35.43 17.32
C ALA A 613 -10.28 34.37 18.44
N PRO A 614 -11.02 34.49 19.56
CA PRO A 614 -11.11 33.42 20.55
C PRO A 614 -11.71 32.15 19.94
N ARG A 615 -11.18 30.99 20.32
CA ARG A 615 -11.65 29.69 19.84
C ARG A 615 -12.00 28.78 21.02
N ARG A 616 -13.01 27.93 20.81
CA ARG A 616 -13.33 26.86 21.76
C ARG A 616 -12.25 25.79 21.68
N LEU A 617 -11.80 25.30 22.83
CA LEU A 617 -10.89 24.17 22.91
C LEU A 617 -11.64 22.89 22.51
N GLU A 618 -11.01 22.08 21.67
CA GLU A 618 -11.54 20.81 21.18
C GLU A 618 -11.48 19.73 22.28
N ALA A 619 -12.34 18.71 22.18
CA ALA A 619 -12.44 17.67 23.21
C ALA A 619 -11.19 16.77 23.24
N GLU A 620 -10.61 16.52 22.08
CA GLU A 620 -9.39 15.77 21.84
C GLU A 620 -8.23 16.43 22.58
N ALA A 621 -8.04 17.73 22.38
CA ALA A 621 -7.01 18.51 23.06
C ALA A 621 -7.11 18.41 24.60
N ILE A 622 -8.33 18.40 25.13
CA ILE A 622 -8.57 18.23 26.57
C ILE A 622 -8.20 16.81 27.01
N ARG A 623 -8.65 15.80 26.28
CA ARG A 623 -8.37 14.39 26.56
C ARG A 623 -6.87 14.10 26.52
N ASP A 624 -6.19 14.54 25.47
CA ASP A 624 -4.77 14.25 25.27
C ASP A 624 -3.92 14.94 26.34
N SER A 625 -4.28 16.17 26.74
CA SER A 625 -3.65 16.86 27.88
C SER A 625 -3.81 16.12 29.22
N ILE A 626 -4.86 15.32 29.39
CA ILE A 626 -5.09 14.51 30.60
C ILE A 626 -4.28 13.21 30.54
N LEU A 627 -4.04 12.66 29.35
CA LEU A 627 -3.29 11.42 29.16
C LEU A 627 -1.78 11.64 29.14
N GLU A 628 -1.32 12.82 28.76
CA GLU A 628 0.09 13.22 28.76
C GLU A 628 0.59 13.63 30.17
N ALA A 629 -0.31 14.15 31.01
CA ALA A 629 -0.03 14.56 32.40
C ALA A 629 0.02 13.39 33.38
#